data_AF-A0A8S3FYN9-F1
#
_entry.id   AF-A0A8S3FYN9-F1
#
_cell.length_a   1.000
_cell.length_b   1.000
_cell.length_c   1.000
_cell.angle_alpha   90.00
_cell.angle_beta   90.00
_cell.angle_gamma   90.00
#
_symmetry.space_group_name_H-M   'P 1'
#
loop_
_entity.id
_entity.type
_entity.pdbx_description
1 polymer ?
#
loop_
_entity_poly.entity_id
_entity_poly.type
_entity_poly.pdbx_seq_one_letter_code
_entity_poly.pdbx_strand_id
1 'polypeptide(L)'
;MNNPLSQLSLIKKNPTTNIWLDAQLRNKLIITPQKHIEKLSQMSDEEMTQFWQDAQVILDEEGCNWESMILNHGKYRSHSHLHMKINIKQTEWIRCIENKYKEKIQQMQDLFACEERNANIKKYFGNRKFNKWSGIKQQQ
;
A
#
# COMPACT_ATOMS: atom_id res chain seq x y z
N MET A 1 -2.58 -4.94 16.20
CA MET A 1 -1.45 -5.14 15.25
C MET A 1 -0.32 -4.21 15.66
N ASN A 2 0.71 -4.72 16.34
CA ASN A 2 1.89 -3.94 16.75
C ASN A 2 3.03 -4.07 15.72
N ASN A 3 2.71 -3.89 14.43
CA ASN A 3 3.71 -3.89 13.36
C ASN A 3 4.00 -2.43 12.96
N PRO A 4 5.20 -1.89 13.25
CA PRO A 4 5.57 -0.53 12.89
C PRO A 4 5.38 -0.22 11.41
N LEU A 5 5.66 -1.19 10.52
CA LEU A 5 5.50 -1.00 9.08
C LEU A 5 4.03 -0.80 8.69
N SER A 6 3.11 -1.58 9.28
CA SER A 6 1.68 -1.40 9.06
C SER A 6 1.20 -0.04 9.55
N GLN A 7 1.69 0.42 10.70
CA GLN A 7 1.33 1.74 11.22
C GLN A 7 1.84 2.89 10.34
N LEU A 8 3.08 2.79 9.85
CA LEU A 8 3.66 3.82 8.99
C LEU A 8 2.98 3.87 7.61
N SER A 9 2.73 2.69 7.03
CA SER A 9 2.13 2.57 5.70
C SER A 9 0.67 3.00 5.63
N LEU A 10 -0.08 3.01 6.74
CA LEU A 10 -1.46 3.50 6.75
C LEU A 10 -1.49 5.00 6.44
N ILE A 11 -2.24 5.39 5.41
CA ILE A 11 -2.43 6.80 5.04
C ILE A 11 -3.84 7.29 5.29
N LYS A 12 -4.86 6.42 5.18
CA LYS A 12 -6.26 6.78 5.45
C LYS A 12 -7.03 5.59 6.00
N LYS A 13 -7.92 5.88 6.95
CA LYS A 13 -8.82 4.90 7.58
C LYS A 13 -10.26 5.42 7.45
N ASN A 14 -11.06 4.73 6.66
CA ASN A 14 -12.49 5.00 6.48
C ASN A 14 -13.30 4.02 7.34
N PRO A 15 -14.62 4.18 7.51
CA PRO A 15 -15.43 3.26 8.30
C PRO A 15 -15.30 1.78 7.89
N THR A 16 -15.25 1.48 6.59
CA THR A 16 -15.24 0.11 6.06
C THR A 16 -13.92 -0.29 5.40
N THR A 17 -13.01 0.64 5.13
CA THR A 17 -11.74 0.37 4.45
C THR A 17 -10.53 1.03 5.12
N ASN A 18 -9.35 0.50 4.80
CA ASN A 18 -8.07 1.12 5.08
C ASN A 18 -7.29 1.28 3.77
N ILE A 19 -6.56 2.38 3.66
CA ILE A 19 -5.72 2.70 2.52
C ILE A 19 -4.28 2.85 3.00
N TRP A 20 -3.36 2.19 2.29
CA TRP A 20 -1.98 2.04 2.67
C TRP A 20 -1.04 2.37 1.50
N LEU A 21 0.15 2.86 1.81
CA LEU A 21 1.31 2.73 0.93
C LEU A 21 1.69 1.24 0.83
N ASP A 22 2.20 0.82 -0.32
CA ASP A 22 2.75 -0.53 -0.43
C ASP A 22 3.90 -0.73 0.55
N ALA A 23 3.80 -1.78 1.37
CA ALA A 23 4.78 -2.09 2.40
C ALA A 23 6.18 -2.46 1.84
N GLN A 24 6.35 -2.58 0.52
CA GLN A 24 7.66 -2.73 -0.13
C GLN A 24 8.10 -1.45 -0.87
N LEU A 25 7.41 -0.31 -0.62
CA LEU A 25 7.66 0.99 -1.25
C LEU A 25 7.67 0.95 -2.78
N ARG A 26 6.81 0.10 -3.37
CA ARG A 26 6.49 0.17 -4.79
C ARG A 26 5.46 1.28 -5.02
N ASN A 27 5.38 1.76 -6.26
CA ASN A 27 4.43 2.81 -6.67
C ASN A 27 3.00 2.28 -6.74
N LYS A 28 2.48 1.87 -5.58
CA LYS A 28 1.16 1.29 -5.45
C LYS A 28 0.51 1.78 -4.17
N LEU A 29 -0.78 2.08 -4.28
CA LEU A 29 -1.66 2.14 -3.13
C LEU A 29 -2.28 0.77 -2.92
N ILE A 30 -2.45 0.41 -1.65
CA ILE A 30 -3.13 -0.81 -1.24
C ILE A 30 -4.43 -0.40 -0.56
N ILE A 31 -5.53 -1.04 -0.92
CA ILE A 31 -6.83 -0.83 -0.26
C ILE A 31 -7.30 -2.17 0.29
N THR A 32 -7.71 -2.17 1.55
CA THR A 32 -8.21 -3.36 2.24
C THR A 32 -9.52 -3.04 2.96
N PRO A 33 -10.47 -3.97 3.04
CA PRO A 33 -11.58 -3.84 3.99
C PRO A 33 -11.03 -3.76 5.42
N GLN A 34 -11.74 -3.08 6.33
CA GLN A 34 -11.42 -3.13 7.76
C GLN A 34 -11.69 -4.52 8.34
N LYS A 35 -12.82 -5.12 7.95
CA LYS A 35 -13.20 -6.47 8.34
C LYS A 35 -12.27 -7.48 7.67
N HIS A 36 -11.80 -8.45 8.43
CA HIS A 36 -10.99 -9.52 7.87
C HIS A 36 -11.84 -10.42 6.96
N ILE A 37 -11.70 -10.22 5.65
CA ILE A 37 -12.34 -11.04 4.62
C ILE A 37 -11.31 -11.45 3.57
N GLU A 38 -11.65 -12.48 2.82
CA GLU A 38 -10.78 -13.18 1.89
C GLU A 38 -11.24 -13.05 0.42
N LYS A 39 -12.54 -12.80 0.22
CA LYS A 39 -13.22 -12.75 -1.08
C LYS A 39 -14.22 -11.60 -1.08
N LEU A 40 -14.45 -11.02 -2.26
CA LEU A 40 -15.52 -10.02 -2.47
C LEU A 40 -16.90 -10.55 -2.06
N SER A 41 -17.17 -11.84 -2.31
CA SER A 41 -18.46 -12.48 -1.96
C SER A 41 -18.74 -12.57 -0.45
N GLN A 42 -17.83 -12.08 0.41
CA GLN A 42 -18.02 -11.98 1.85
C GLN A 42 -18.39 -10.56 2.30
N MET A 43 -18.47 -9.62 1.35
CA MET A 43 -18.94 -8.25 1.56
C MET A 43 -20.44 -8.20 1.29
N SER A 44 -21.15 -7.31 1.99
CA SER A 44 -22.46 -6.87 1.50
C SER A 44 -22.31 -6.00 0.25
N ASP A 45 -23.41 -5.77 -0.46
CA ASP A 45 -23.41 -4.90 -1.65
C ASP A 45 -23.04 -3.45 -1.29
N GLU A 46 -23.44 -2.99 -0.11
CA GLU A 46 -23.08 -1.67 0.42
C GLU A 46 -21.59 -1.59 0.74
N GLU A 47 -21.04 -2.61 1.42
CA GLU A 47 -19.60 -2.67 1.71
C GLU A 47 -18.79 -2.68 0.41
N MET A 48 -19.24 -3.43 -0.60
CA MET A 48 -18.56 -3.53 -1.90
C MET A 48 -18.63 -2.20 -2.67
N THR A 49 -19.79 -1.56 -2.69
CA THR A 49 -19.97 -0.23 -3.30
C THR A 49 -19.05 0.79 -2.63
N GLN A 50 -19.03 0.83 -1.30
CA GLN A 50 -18.16 1.74 -0.55
C GLN A 50 -16.68 1.43 -0.80
N PHE A 51 -16.29 0.17 -0.95
CA PHE A 51 -14.89 -0.21 -1.23
C PHE A 51 -14.38 0.37 -2.55
N TRP A 52 -15.20 0.34 -3.60
CA TRP A 52 -14.86 0.95 -4.89
C TRP A 52 -14.91 2.48 -4.84
N GLN A 53 -15.89 3.06 -4.15
CA GLN A 53 -15.97 4.51 -3.96
C GLN A 53 -14.76 5.05 -3.21
N ASP A 54 -14.35 4.40 -2.13
CA ASP A 54 -13.17 4.79 -1.35
C ASP A 54 -11.89 4.77 -2.21
N ALA A 55 -11.79 3.81 -3.14
CA ALA A 55 -10.69 3.74 -4.09
C ALA A 55 -10.68 4.89 -5.08
N GLN A 56 -11.84 5.31 -5.57
CA GLN A 56 -11.96 6.46 -6.45
C GLN A 56 -11.67 7.76 -5.69
N VAL A 57 -12.28 7.94 -4.51
CA VAL A 57 -12.11 9.13 -3.67
C VAL A 57 -10.65 9.37 -3.34
N ILE A 58 -9.88 8.34 -2.97
CA ILE A 58 -8.44 8.56 -2.70
C ILE A 58 -7.68 8.95 -3.97
N LEU A 59 -8.01 8.40 -5.13
CA LEU A 59 -7.33 8.80 -6.37
C LEU A 59 -7.63 10.24 -6.75
N ASP A 60 -8.86 10.70 -6.52
CA ASP A 60 -9.28 12.08 -6.74
C ASP A 60 -8.63 13.04 -5.73
N GLU A 61 -8.63 12.69 -4.44
CA GLU A 61 -7.99 13.47 -3.37
C GLU A 61 -6.47 13.62 -3.56
N GLU A 62 -5.81 12.55 -4.00
CA GLU A 62 -4.38 12.58 -4.31
C GLU A 62 -4.11 13.20 -5.69
N GLY A 63 -5.12 13.30 -6.56
CA GLY A 63 -4.98 13.80 -7.92
C GLY A 63 -4.06 12.93 -8.78
N CYS A 64 -4.09 11.61 -8.57
CA CYS A 64 -3.23 10.64 -9.25
C CYS A 64 -3.94 9.97 -10.42
N ASN A 65 -3.30 9.97 -11.60
CA ASN A 65 -3.65 8.99 -12.62
C ASN A 65 -3.07 7.61 -12.26
N TRP A 66 -3.80 6.55 -12.59
CA TRP A 66 -3.40 5.17 -12.31
C TRP A 66 -3.33 4.33 -13.59
N GLU A 67 -2.53 3.26 -13.58
CA GLU A 67 -2.35 2.36 -14.72
C GLU A 67 -3.26 1.14 -14.67
N SER A 68 -3.36 0.53 -13.49
CA SER A 68 -4.20 -0.66 -13.28
C SER A 68 -4.63 -0.80 -11.83
N MET A 69 -5.83 -1.35 -11.62
CA MET A 69 -6.29 -1.86 -10.34
C MET A 69 -6.33 -3.38 -10.39
N ILE A 70 -5.70 -4.03 -9.42
CA ILE A 70 -5.63 -5.49 -9.33
C ILE A 70 -6.19 -5.92 -7.99
N LEU A 71 -7.33 -6.59 -8.00
CA LEU A 71 -7.93 -7.14 -6.81
C LEU A 71 -7.49 -8.59 -6.62
N ASN A 72 -6.70 -8.84 -5.58
CA ASN A 72 -6.28 -10.21 -5.26
C ASN A 72 -7.29 -10.83 -4.31
N HIS A 73 -8.09 -11.76 -4.80
CA HIS A 73 -9.06 -12.51 -4.00
C HIS A 73 -8.99 -14.02 -4.29
N GLY A 74 -9.35 -14.84 -3.30
CA GLY A 74 -9.40 -16.31 -3.46
C GLY A 74 -8.02 -17.00 -3.60
N LYS A 75 -7.89 -17.89 -4.60
CA LYS A 75 -6.83 -18.92 -4.69
C LYS A 75 -5.44 -18.38 -5.10
N TYR A 76 -5.36 -17.19 -5.69
CA TYR A 76 -4.13 -16.65 -6.30
C TYR A 76 -3.50 -15.50 -5.49
N ARG A 77 -3.67 -15.48 -4.16
CA ARG A 77 -3.16 -14.42 -3.28
C ARG A 77 -2.02 -14.92 -2.38
N SER A 78 -1.07 -14.04 -2.07
CA SER A 78 0.00 -14.34 -1.11
C SER A 78 -0.41 -14.11 0.35
N HIS A 79 -1.54 -13.43 0.61
CA HIS A 79 -2.00 -13.07 1.95
C HIS A 79 -3.48 -13.42 2.07
N SER A 80 -3.90 -14.03 3.19
CA SER A 80 -5.29 -14.40 3.48
C SER A 80 -6.17 -13.21 3.83
N HIS A 81 -6.08 -12.12 3.07
CA HIS A 81 -6.92 -10.95 3.24
C HIS A 81 -7.13 -10.27 1.88
N LEU A 82 -8.36 -9.85 1.62
CA LEU A 82 -8.74 -9.12 0.41
C LEU A 82 -7.95 -7.81 0.35
N HIS A 83 -7.24 -7.60 -0.75
CA HIS A 83 -6.56 -6.35 -0.99
C HIS A 83 -6.55 -6.00 -2.47
N MET A 84 -6.87 -4.75 -2.76
CA MET A 84 -6.70 -4.15 -4.07
C MET A 84 -5.36 -3.45 -4.14
N LYS A 85 -4.67 -3.61 -5.26
CA LYS A 85 -3.45 -2.89 -5.61
C LYS A 85 -3.76 -1.91 -6.72
N ILE A 86 -3.54 -0.63 -6.47
CA ILE A 86 -3.66 0.41 -7.49
C ILE A 86 -2.24 0.77 -7.94
N ASN A 87 -1.86 0.40 -9.16
CA ASN A 87 -0.55 0.69 -9.72
C ASN A 87 -0.54 2.11 -10.30
N ILE A 88 0.47 2.90 -9.94
CA ILE A 88 0.62 4.30 -10.36
C ILE A 88 1.98 4.43 -11.07
N LYS A 89 2.02 5.13 -12.22
CA LYS A 89 3.28 5.42 -12.94
C LYS A 89 4.27 6.13 -12.03
N GLN A 90 5.56 5.87 -12.17
CA GLN A 90 6.59 6.52 -11.34
C GLN A 90 6.48 8.06 -11.37
N THR A 91 6.26 8.65 -12.54
CA THR A 91 6.13 10.11 -12.69
C THR A 91 4.94 10.66 -11.91
N GLU A 92 3.79 9.98 -11.99
CA GLU A 92 2.59 10.34 -11.25
C GLU A 92 2.78 10.11 -9.75
N TRP A 93 3.37 8.98 -9.36
CA TRP A 93 3.65 8.65 -7.96
C TRP A 93 4.49 9.71 -7.28
N ILE A 94 5.58 10.16 -7.92
CA ILE A 94 6.43 11.24 -7.39
C ILE A 94 5.61 12.52 -7.23
N ARG A 95 4.81 12.86 -8.26
CA ARG A 95 4.01 14.09 -8.31
C ARG A 95 2.96 14.15 -7.21
N CYS A 96 2.18 13.09 -7.01
CA CYS A 96 1.01 13.11 -6.12
C CYS A 96 1.23 12.46 -4.74
N ILE A 97 2.01 11.38 -4.65
CA ILE A 97 2.13 10.59 -3.42
C ILE A 97 3.45 10.84 -2.70
N GLU A 98 4.58 10.68 -3.39
CA GLU A 98 5.89 10.58 -2.74
C GLU A 98 6.25 11.85 -1.97
N ASN A 99 6.07 13.02 -2.59
CA ASN A 99 6.36 14.30 -1.96
C ASN A 99 5.44 14.57 -0.76
N LYS A 100 4.15 14.19 -0.87
CA LYS A 100 3.14 14.39 0.17
C LYS A 100 3.39 13.50 1.38
N TYR A 101 3.81 12.25 1.17
CA TYR A 101 4.07 11.28 2.23
C TYR A 101 5.57 11.01 2.47
N LYS A 102 6.42 11.97 2.11
CA LYS A 102 7.89 11.84 2.13
C LYS A 102 8.41 11.37 3.49
N GLU A 103 7.91 11.94 4.58
CA GLU A 103 8.32 11.58 5.94
C GLU A 103 7.97 10.13 6.29
N LYS A 104 6.75 9.68 5.95
CA LYS A 104 6.34 8.28 6.14
C LYS A 104 7.19 7.33 5.30
N ILE A 105 7.46 7.68 4.05
CA ILE A 105 8.31 6.89 3.14
C ILE A 105 9.73 6.80 3.70
N GLN A 106 10.29 7.90 4.18
CA GLN A 106 11.62 7.92 4.80
C GLN A 106 11.65 7.04 6.06
N GLN A 107 10.67 7.16 6.96
CA GLN A 107 10.58 6.31 8.15
C GLN A 107 10.46 4.82 7.79
N MET A 108 9.72 4.48 6.72
CA MET A 108 9.66 3.11 6.22
C MET A 108 11.00 2.64 5.67
N GLN A 109 11.75 3.49 4.94
CA GLN A 109 13.10 3.20 4.47
C GLN A 109 14.07 2.95 5.63
N ASP A 110 14.01 3.79 6.66
CA ASP A 110 14.85 3.67 7.86
C ASP A 110 14.57 2.34 8.60
N LEU A 111 13.30 1.92 8.66
CA LEU A 111 12.93 0.59 9.19
C LEU A 111 13.56 -0.56 8.40
N PHE A 112 13.72 -0.44 7.08
CA PHE A 112 14.39 -1.45 6.26
C PHE A 112 15.91 -1.44 6.41
N ALA A 113 16.50 -0.28 6.69
CA ALA A 113 17.95 -0.13 6.88
C ALA A 113 18.43 -0.68 8.24
N CYS A 114 17.58 -0.65 9.27
CA CYS A 114 17.90 -1.17 10.60
C CYS A 114 17.91 -2.72 10.62
N GLU A 115 19.09 -3.34 10.66
CA GLU A 115 19.29 -4.79 10.53
C GLU A 115 18.49 -5.63 11.55
N GLU A 116 18.36 -5.17 12.81
CA GLU A 116 17.59 -5.86 13.85
C GLU A 116 16.08 -5.87 13.56
N ARG A 117 15.52 -4.75 13.04
CA ARG A 117 14.09 -4.67 12.66
C ARG A 117 13.81 -5.37 11.33
N ASN A 118 14.85 -5.51 10.50
CA ASN A 118 14.80 -6.23 9.25
C ASN A 118 14.54 -7.74 9.45
N ALA A 119 14.91 -8.35 10.58
CA ALA A 119 14.60 -9.76 10.86
C ALA A 119 13.08 -10.03 10.91
N ASN A 120 12.31 -9.16 11.58
CA ASN A 120 10.85 -9.26 11.64
C ASN A 120 10.21 -8.98 10.27
N ILE A 121 10.74 -8.02 9.51
CA ILE A 121 10.27 -7.72 8.16
C ILE A 121 10.59 -8.88 7.20
N LYS A 122 11.80 -9.45 7.24
CA LYS A 122 12.20 -10.64 6.48
C LYS A 122 11.30 -11.85 6.78
N LYS A 123 10.82 -12.00 8.02
CA LYS A 123 9.82 -13.04 8.34
C LYS A 123 8.54 -12.91 7.52
N TYR A 124 8.07 -11.68 7.24
CA TYR A 124 6.84 -11.44 6.48
C TYR A 124 7.06 -11.39 4.95
N PHE A 125 8.20 -10.89 4.49
CA PHE A 125 8.47 -10.69 3.05
C PHE A 125 9.45 -11.71 2.45
N GLY A 126 10.02 -12.60 3.27
CA GLY A 126 11.04 -13.56 2.87
C GLY A 126 12.34 -12.90 2.39
N ASN A 127 13.09 -13.59 1.54
CA ASN A 127 14.30 -13.07 0.90
C ASN A 127 14.01 -12.13 -0.30
N ARG A 128 12.80 -11.59 -0.42
CA ARG A 128 12.47 -10.68 -1.53
C ARG A 128 13.35 -9.45 -1.42
N LYS A 129 14.11 -9.16 -2.47
CA LYS A 129 14.85 -7.90 -2.58
C LYS A 129 13.82 -6.78 -2.54
N PHE A 130 13.81 -6.00 -1.46
CA PHE A 130 13.18 -4.68 -1.48
C PHE A 130 13.86 -3.92 -2.61
N ASN A 131 13.09 -3.29 -3.49
CA ASN A 131 13.68 -2.49 -4.55
C ASN A 131 14.65 -1.52 -3.88
N LYS A 132 15.95 -1.67 -4.17
CA LYS A 132 16.93 -0.64 -3.84
C LYS A 132 16.43 0.56 -4.61
N TRP A 133 15.83 1.50 -3.88
CA TRP A 133 15.39 2.76 -4.43
C TRP A 133 16.62 3.35 -5.13
N SER A 134 16.53 3.55 -6.45
CA SER A 134 17.57 4.24 -7.19
C SER A 134 17.48 5.69 -6.72
N GLY A 135 18.22 5.98 -5.65
CA GLY A 135 18.32 7.32 -5.10
C GLY A 135 18.49 8.31 -6.23
N ILE A 136 17.71 9.38 -6.17
CA ILE A 136 17.85 10.58 -6.99
C ILE A 136 19.35 10.83 -7.11
N LYS A 137 19.90 10.67 -8.32
CA LYS A 137 21.20 11.27 -8.62
C LYS A 137 21.00 12.75 -8.37
N GLN A 138 21.62 13.28 -7.32
CA GLN A 138 21.77 14.71 -7.15
C GLN A 138 22.35 15.22 -8.47
N GLN A 139 21.54 15.95 -9.24
CA GLN A 139 22.05 16.68 -10.38
C GLN A 139 22.93 17.79 -9.79
N GLN A 140 24.24 17.68 -10.05
CA GLN A 140 25.22 18.73 -9.85
C GLN A 140 24.90 19.90 -10.79
#